data_AF-A0A2P2BPP2-F1
#
_entry.id   AF-A0A2P2BPP2-F1
#
_cell.length_a   1.000
_cell.length_b   1.000
_cell.length_c   1.000
_cell.angle_alpha   90.00
_cell.angle_beta   90.00
_cell.angle_gamma   90.00
#
_symmetry.space_group_name_H-M   'P 1'
#
loop_
_entity.id
_entity.type
_entity.pdbx_description
1 polymer ?
#
loop_
_entity_poly.entity_id
_entity_poly.type
_entity_poly.pdbx_seq_one_letter_code
_entity_poly.pdbx_strand_id
1 'polypeptide(L)' 'MIKILDNIMLIIDILLIIYFYNYAVDTTDIVQRLISCAAITMEISFIIRHIKLMKSRKVN' A
#
# COMPACT_ATOMS: atom_id res chain seq x y z
N MET A 1 -20.03 8.73 6.77
CA MET A 1 -19.88 8.31 5.36
C MET A 1 -18.43 8.00 4.92
N ILE A 2 -17.40 8.47 5.64
CA ILE A 2 -15.98 8.35 5.22
C ILE A 2 -15.39 6.93 5.40
N LYS A 3 -15.95 6.09 6.28
CA LYS A 3 -15.40 4.75 6.59
C LYS A 3 -15.33 3.78 5.41
N ILE A 4 -16.26 3.88 4.45
CA ILE A 4 -16.27 3.00 3.26
C ILE A 4 -15.15 3.40 2.31
N LEU A 5 -14.94 4.71 2.09
CA LEU A 5 -13.87 5.22 1.25
C LEU A 5 -12.49 4.85 1.82
N ASP A 6 -12.34 4.99 3.15
CA ASP A 6 -11.14 4.55 3.88
C ASP A 6 -10.86 3.05 3.69
N ASN A 7 -11.90 2.22 3.73
CA ASN A 7 -11.76 0.77 3.56
C ASN A 7 -11.45 0.38 2.11
N ILE A 8 -12.01 1.12 1.13
CA ILE A 8 -11.73 0.92 -0.30
C ILE A 8 -10.27 1.29 -0.62
N MET A 9 -9.76 2.41 -0.09
CA MET A 9 -8.36 2.79 -0.27
C MET A 9 -7.42 1.69 0.26
N LEU A 10 -7.67 1.17 1.47
CA LEU A 10 -6.85 0.11 2.03
C LEU A 10 -6.87 -1.18 1.19
N ILE A 11 -8.00 -1.51 0.56
CA ILE A 11 -8.08 -2.65 -0.38
C ILE A 11 -7.26 -2.39 -1.65
N ILE A 12 -7.31 -1.16 -2.18
CA ILE A 12 -6.53 -0.77 -3.37
C ILE A 12 -5.02 -0.86 -3.07
N ASP A 13 -4.57 -0.34 -1.93
CA ASP A 13 -3.16 -0.38 -1.52
C ASP A 13 -2.67 -1.84 -1.42
N ILE A 14 -3.48 -2.74 -0.85
CA ILE A 14 -3.17 -4.19 -0.80
C ILE A 14 -3.08 -4.80 -2.20
N LEU A 15 -4.00 -4.47 -3.10
CA LEU A 15 -3.96 -4.95 -4.49
C LEU A 15 -2.71 -4.46 -5.22
N LEU A 16 -2.32 -3.20 -5.02
CA LEU A 16 -1.10 -2.63 -5.59
C LEU A 16 0.15 -3.33 -5.06
N ILE A 17 0.22 -3.64 -3.77
CA ILE A 17 1.32 -4.41 -3.19
C ILE A 17 1.44 -5.77 -3.86
N ILE A 18 0.34 -6.51 -4.02
CA ILE A 18 0.35 -7.84 -4.66
C ILE A 18 0.77 -7.72 -6.13
N TYR A 19 0.26 -6.73 -6.85
CA TYR A 19 0.60 -6.47 -8.24
C TYR A 19 2.10 -6.19 -8.41
N PHE A 20 2.64 -5.22 -7.68
CA PHE A 20 4.06 -4.87 -7.76
C PHE A 20 4.96 -5.99 -7.25
N TYR A 21 4.51 -6.78 -6.28
CA TYR A 21 5.24 -7.95 -5.81
C TYR A 21 5.38 -8.99 -6.91
N ASN A 22 4.27 -9.38 -7.54
CA ASN A 22 4.29 -10.34 -8.65
C ASN A 22 5.12 -9.81 -9.82
N TYR A 23 4.97 -8.52 -10.15
CA TYR A 23 5.76 -7.87 -11.18
C TYR A 23 7.27 -7.85 -10.86
N ALA A 24 7.64 -7.57 -9.61
CA ALA A 24 9.03 -7.56 -9.15
C ALA A 24 9.66 -8.97 -9.17
N VAL A 25 8.88 -10.02 -8.93
CA VAL A 25 9.37 -11.40 -8.96
C VAL A 25 9.55 -11.88 -10.40
N ASP A 26 8.68 -11.45 -11.32
CA ASP A 26 8.70 -11.87 -12.72
C ASP A 26 9.70 -11.07 -13.58
N THR A 27 9.95 -9.80 -13.27
CA THR A 27 10.85 -8.96 -14.07
C THR A 27 12.33 -9.32 -13.85
N THR A 28 13.06 -9.46 -14.96
CA THR A 28 14.52 -9.65 -14.98
C THR A 28 15.30 -8.34 -14.93
N ASP A 29 14.66 -7.20 -15.19
CA ASP A 29 15.29 -5.89 -15.16
C ASP A 29 15.41 -5.38 -13.72
N ILE A 30 16.64 -5.15 -13.26
CA ILE A 30 16.91 -4.74 -11.88
C ILE A 30 16.38 -3.35 -11.54
N VAL A 31 16.29 -2.45 -12.53
CA VAL A 31 15.74 -1.10 -12.34
C VAL A 31 14.24 -1.20 -12.10
N GLN A 32 13.54 -2.00 -12.89
CA GLN A 32 12.12 -2.24 -12.71
C GLN A 32 11.81 -2.95 -11.38
N ARG A 33 12.67 -3.89 -10.98
CA ARG A 33 12.60 -4.53 -9.66
C ARG A 33 12.74 -3.53 -8.53
N LEU A 34 13.70 -2.60 -8.64
CA LEU A 34 13.94 -1.58 -7.63
C LEU A 34 12.77 -0.60 -7.53
N ILE A 35 12.23 -0.13 -8.66
CA ILE A 35 11.05 0.74 -8.70
C ILE A 35 9.85 0.04 -8.06
N SER A 36 9.65 -1.24 -8.37
CA SER A 36 8.55 -2.03 -7.80
C SER A 36 8.69 -2.21 -6.29
N CYS A 37 9.90 -2.49 -5.80
CA CYS A 37 10.18 -2.53 -4.36
C CYS A 37 9.95 -1.16 -3.68
N ALA A 38 10.33 -0.05 -4.33
CA ALA A 38 10.09 1.30 -3.81
C ALA A 38 8.59 1.62 -3.75
N ALA A 39 7.82 1.22 -4.77
CA ALA A 39 6.36 1.35 -4.80
C ALA A 39 5.72 0.57 -3.64
N ILE A 40 6.07 -0.70 -3.47
CA ILE A 40 5.59 -1.53 -2.33
C ILE A 40 5.90 -0.86 -0.99
N THR A 41 7.12 -0.32 -0.83
CA THR A 41 7.54 0.36 0.41
C THR A 41 6.70 1.61 0.68
N MET A 42 6.34 2.36 -0.36
CA MET A 42 5.46 3.53 -0.26
C MET A 42 4.04 3.11 0.16
N GLU A 43 3.48 2.07 -0.46
CA GLU A 43 2.14 1.56 -0.12
C GLU A 43 2.07 1.09 1.34
N ILE A 44 3.06 0.34 1.81
CA ILE A 44 3.15 -0.08 3.22
C ILE A 44 3.19 1.13 4.16
N SER A 45 3.93 2.18 3.78
CA SER A 45 4.01 3.41 4.57
C SER A 45 2.67 4.14 4.64
N PHE A 46 1.90 4.15 3.55
CA PHE A 46 0.54 4.70 3.53
C PHE A 46 -0.41 3.90 4.41
N ILE A 47 -0.39 2.57 4.33
CA ILE A 47 -1.21 1.69 5.18
C ILE A 47 -0.90 1.93 6.66
N ILE A 48 0.37 1.98 7.06
CA ILE A 48 0.78 2.25 8.45
C ILE A 48 0.27 3.61 8.91
N ARG A 49 0.44 4.65 8.08
CA ARG A 49 -0.04 6.00 8.39
C ARG A 49 -1.56 6.04 8.51
N HIS A 50 -2.28 5.35 7.62
CA HIS A 50 -3.73 5.28 7.61
C HIS A 50 -4.26 4.59 8.88
N ILE A 51 -3.68 3.44 9.26
CA ILE A 51 -4.00 2.75 10.52
C ILE A 51 -3.76 3.66 11.74
N LYS A 52 -2.66 4.41 11.75
CA LYS A 52 -2.34 5.35 12.85
C LYS A 52 -3.39 6.48 12.94
N LEU A 53 -3.83 7.03 11.82
CA LEU A 53 -4.88 8.06 11.76
C LEU A 53 -6.24 7.51 12.20
N MET A 54 -6.60 6.29 11.79
CA MET A 54 -7.81 5.60 12.25
C MET A 54 -7.80 5.37 13.76
N LYS A 55 -6.67 4.95 14.32
CA LYS A 55 -6.50 4.75 15.77
C LYS A 55 -6.64 6.06 16.53
N SER A 56 -6.04 7.14 16.03
CA SER A 56 -6.14 8.47 16.65
C SER A 56 -7.56 9.04 16.64
N ARG A 57 -8.36 8.76 15.60
CA ARG A 57 -9.76 9.18 15.52
C ARG A 57 -10.70 8.41 16.45
N LYS A 58 -10.29 7.27 17.01
CA LYS A 58 -11.11 6.43 17.90
C LYS A 58 -10.95 6.80 19.39
N VAL A 59 -10.04 7.71 19.71
CA VAL A 59 -9.66 8.11 21.09
C VAL A 59 -10.25 9.47 21.49
N ASN A 60 -10.82 10.23 20.54
CA ASN A 60 -11.73 11.37 20.80
C ASN A 60 -13.17 10.95 20.56
#